data_AF-A0A077ZLV4-F1
#
_entry.id   AF-A0A077ZLV4-F1
#
_cell.length_a   1.000
_cell.length_b   1.000
_cell.length_c   1.000
_cell.angle_alpha   90.00
_cell.angle_beta   90.00
_cell.angle_gamma   90.00
#
_symmetry.space_group_name_H-M   'P 1'
#
loop_
_entity.id
_entity.type
_entity.pdbx_description
1 polymer ?
#
loop_
_entity_poly.entity_id
_entity_poly.type
_entity_poly.pdbx_seq_one_letter_code
_entity_poly.pdbx_strand_id
1 'polypeptide(L)'
;MREVELLTDSATVHRWIEDGLSGRTRLRTKAANGMLIRLRVETVLSLVKEYNLKLAVTLVRSAMNKADALTRVPTKWLAAEPVHQLTCAAVDDPSNKRFITQVHHDAGHPGVRRTLYFVRRRGEGAPTEGYGGEEIHAVSVE
;
A
#
# COMPACT_ATOMS: atom_id res chain seq x y z
N MET A 1 26.17 -30.18 -7.80
CA MET A 1 25.96 -28.75 -8.10
C MET A 1 24.81 -28.66 -9.07
N ARG A 2 23.75 -27.90 -8.77
CA ARG A 2 22.62 -27.71 -9.70
C ARG A 2 22.84 -26.42 -10.48
N GLU A 3 22.69 -26.47 -11.79
CA GLU A 3 22.80 -25.29 -12.65
C GLU A 3 21.42 -24.62 -12.77
N VAL A 4 21.38 -23.31 -12.55
CA VAL A 4 20.16 -22.51 -12.60
C VAL A 4 20.44 -21.26 -13.44
N GLU A 5 19.58 -20.99 -14.40
CA GLU A 5 19.63 -19.76 -15.19
C GLU A 5 18.47 -18.84 -14.79
N LEU A 6 18.80 -17.61 -14.41
CA LEU A 6 17.86 -16.55 -14.11
C LEU A 6 17.78 -15.58 -15.28
N LEU A 7 16.61 -15.47 -15.89
CA LEU A 7 16.35 -14.53 -16.97
C LEU A 7 15.70 -13.27 -16.39
N THR A 8 16.25 -12.09 -16.71
CA THR A 8 15.68 -10.79 -16.29
C THR A 8 15.73 -9.81 -17.44
N ASP A 9 14.74 -8.93 -17.56
CA ASP A 9 14.74 -7.81 -18.50
C ASP A 9 15.17 -6.48 -17.87
N SER A 10 15.45 -6.49 -16.56
CA SER A 10 15.98 -5.31 -15.87
C SER A 10 17.49 -5.32 -15.89
N ALA A 11 18.08 -4.44 -16.71
CA ALA A 11 19.53 -4.24 -16.77
C ALA A 11 20.14 -3.90 -15.40
N THR A 12 19.40 -3.15 -14.58
CA THR A 12 19.81 -2.79 -13.22
C THR A 12 19.88 -4.00 -12.30
N VAL A 13 18.85 -4.87 -12.33
CA VAL A 13 18.83 -6.09 -11.51
C VAL A 13 19.90 -7.08 -11.99
N HIS A 14 20.03 -7.26 -13.30
CA HIS A 14 21.09 -8.06 -13.90
C HIS A 14 22.46 -7.65 -13.35
N ARG A 15 22.79 -6.36 -13.42
CA ARG A 15 24.04 -5.82 -12.88
C ARG A 15 24.20 -6.08 -11.39
N TRP A 16 23.16 -5.88 -10.58
CA TRP A 16 23.26 -6.08 -9.13
C TRP A 16 23.55 -7.54 -8.75
N ILE A 17 22.91 -8.49 -9.42
CA ILE A 17 23.16 -9.91 -9.14
C ILE A 17 24.52 -10.33 -9.68
N GLU A 18 24.89 -9.91 -10.89
CA GLU A 18 26.20 -10.20 -11.50
C GLU A 18 27.36 -9.62 -10.68
N ASP A 19 27.26 -8.37 -10.22
CA ASP A 19 28.24 -7.73 -9.33
C ASP A 19 28.33 -8.48 -7.98
N GLY A 20 27.19 -8.95 -7.47
CA GLY A 20 27.11 -9.74 -6.23
C GLY A 20 27.75 -11.13 -6.36
N LEU A 21 27.46 -11.85 -7.44
CA LEU A 21 28.00 -13.19 -7.71
C LEU A 21 29.50 -13.16 -8.03
N SER A 22 29.94 -12.15 -8.78
CA SER A 22 31.35 -11.99 -9.14
C SER A 22 32.23 -11.50 -7.98
N GLY A 23 31.62 -11.03 -6.88
CA GLY A 23 32.34 -10.46 -5.74
C GLY A 23 33.10 -9.17 -6.06
N ARG A 24 32.97 -8.62 -7.27
CA ARG A 24 33.80 -7.50 -7.75
C ARG A 24 33.47 -6.18 -7.05
N THR A 25 32.22 -5.98 -6.64
CA THR A 25 31.78 -4.69 -6.09
C THR A 25 30.71 -4.89 -5.03
N ARG A 26 30.94 -4.35 -3.82
CA ARG A 26 29.86 -4.16 -2.84
C ARG A 26 28.82 -3.22 -3.43
N LEU A 27 27.57 -3.65 -3.54
CA LEU A 27 26.46 -2.87 -4.13
C LEU A 27 26.40 -1.43 -3.60
N ARG A 28 26.84 -0.48 -4.43
CA ARG A 28 26.74 0.96 -4.16
C ARG A 28 25.48 1.52 -4.82
N THR A 29 24.38 1.53 -4.07
CA THR A 29 23.12 2.17 -4.47
C THR A 29 22.83 3.36 -3.56
N LYS A 30 22.53 4.52 -4.15
CA LYS A 30 22.11 5.77 -3.50
C LYS A 30 20.59 5.89 -3.37
N ALA A 31 19.82 4.85 -3.71
CA ALA A 31 18.37 4.90 -3.61
C ALA A 31 17.93 5.01 -2.14
N ALA A 32 16.82 5.71 -1.88
CA ALA A 32 16.23 5.79 -0.53
C ALA A 32 16.01 4.39 0.07
N ASN A 33 15.61 3.44 -0.79
CA ASN A 33 15.42 2.03 -0.44
C ASN A 33 16.67 1.16 -0.68
N GLY A 34 17.86 1.75 -0.76
CA GLY A 34 19.11 1.07 -1.09
C GLY A 34 19.49 -0.04 -0.11
N MET A 35 19.12 0.11 1.17
CA MET A 35 19.30 -0.94 2.18
C MET A 35 18.45 -2.19 1.87
N LEU A 36 17.20 -2.01 1.45
CA LEU A 36 16.31 -3.11 1.07
C LEU A 36 16.82 -3.84 -0.17
N ILE A 37 17.36 -3.10 -1.14
CA ILE A 37 17.95 -3.70 -2.35
C ILE A 37 19.15 -4.58 -1.97
N ARG A 38 20.05 -4.09 -1.11
CA ARG A 38 21.20 -4.87 -0.62
C ARG A 38 20.77 -6.15 0.08
N LEU A 39 19.79 -6.06 0.99
CA LEU A 39 19.27 -7.20 1.70
C LEU A 39 18.69 -8.26 0.75
N ARG A 40 17.93 -7.84 -0.28
CA ARG A 40 17.35 -8.75 -1.27
C ARG A 40 18.42 -9.47 -2.09
N VAL A 41 19.48 -8.77 -2.49
CA VAL A 41 20.60 -9.41 -3.21
C VAL A 41 21.36 -10.37 -2.29
N GLU A 42 21.60 -9.99 -1.03
CA GLU A 42 22.24 -10.86 -0.03
C GLU A 42 21.43 -12.15 0.22
N THR A 43 20.10 -12.08 0.20
CA THR A 43 19.24 -13.28 0.23
C THR A 43 19.52 -14.19 -0.96
N VAL A 44 19.56 -13.66 -2.18
CA VAL A 44 19.87 -14.46 -3.38
C VAL A 44 21.24 -15.12 -3.27
N LEU A 45 22.27 -14.38 -2.85
CA LEU A 45 23.63 -14.92 -2.68
C LEU A 45 23.70 -16.00 -1.59
N SER A 46 22.98 -15.80 -0.48
CA SER A 46 22.87 -16.79 0.60
C SER A 46 22.24 -18.09 0.10
N LEU A 47 21.17 -18.00 -0.69
CA LEU A 47 20.51 -19.18 -1.29
C LEU A 47 21.42 -19.91 -2.28
N VAL A 48 22.15 -19.18 -3.12
CA VAL A 48 23.13 -19.78 -4.04
C VAL A 48 24.17 -20.59 -3.29
N LYS A 49 24.67 -20.06 -2.17
CA LYS A 49 25.64 -20.75 -1.31
C LYS A 49 25.03 -21.94 -0.58
N GLU A 50 23.86 -21.77 0.04
CA GLU A 50 23.17 -22.79 0.84
C GLU A 50 22.81 -24.01 0.00
N TYR A 51 22.24 -23.80 -1.19
CA TYR A 51 21.82 -24.86 -2.08
C TYR A 51 22.91 -25.33 -3.06
N ASN A 52 24.15 -24.80 -2.93
CA ASN A 52 25.28 -25.11 -3.81
C ASN A 52 24.90 -25.03 -5.31
N LEU A 53 24.32 -23.88 -5.68
CA LEU A 53 23.84 -23.59 -7.03
C LEU A 53 24.95 -22.96 -7.87
N LYS A 54 24.98 -23.31 -9.16
CA LYS A 54 25.68 -22.53 -10.17
C LYS A 54 24.66 -21.62 -10.85
N LEU A 55 24.54 -20.40 -10.36
CA LEU A 55 23.60 -19.41 -10.87
C LEU A 55 24.22 -18.60 -12.02
N ALA A 56 23.58 -18.61 -13.18
CA ALA A 56 23.85 -17.69 -14.28
C ALA A 56 22.69 -16.68 -14.40
N VAL A 57 23.00 -15.44 -14.75
CA VAL A 57 21.99 -14.39 -14.97
C VAL A 57 22.11 -13.88 -16.40
N THR A 58 20.99 -13.89 -17.13
CA THR A 58 20.96 -13.48 -18.54
C THR A 58 19.98 -12.32 -18.71
N LEU A 59 20.46 -11.23 -19.31
CA LEU A 59 19.63 -10.09 -19.68
C LEU A 59 18.83 -10.41 -20.96
N VAL A 60 17.50 -10.38 -20.86
CA VAL A 60 16.59 -10.62 -21.99
C VAL A 60 15.81 -9.35 -22.35
N ARG A 61 15.27 -9.28 -23.57
CA ARG A 61 14.33 -8.21 -23.94
C ARG A 61 13.03 -8.40 -23.15
N SER A 62 12.35 -7.32 -22.77
CA SER A 62 11.07 -7.40 -22.04
C SER A 62 10.02 -8.25 -22.74
N ALA A 63 9.96 -8.24 -24.08
CA ALA A 63 9.05 -9.10 -24.86
C ALA A 63 9.31 -10.61 -24.67
N MET A 64 10.51 -10.99 -24.22
CA MET A 64 10.92 -12.37 -23.94
C MET A 64 10.84 -12.72 -22.45
N ASN A 65 10.51 -11.77 -21.57
CA ASN A 65 10.38 -12.02 -20.14
C ASN A 65 9.05 -12.74 -19.86
N LYS A 66 9.10 -14.07 -19.81
CA LYS A 66 7.92 -14.91 -19.52
C LYS A 66 7.29 -14.61 -18.15
N ALA A 67 8.07 -14.10 -17.19
CA ALA A 67 7.55 -13.76 -15.87
C ALA A 67 6.57 -12.59 -15.91
N ASP A 68 6.72 -11.67 -16.87
CA ASP A 68 5.83 -10.51 -17.00
C ASP A 68 4.37 -10.94 -17.14
N ALA A 69 4.09 -11.91 -18.03
CA ALA A 69 2.76 -12.49 -18.21
C ALA A 69 2.19 -13.13 -16.93
N LEU A 70 3.04 -13.71 -16.08
CA LEU A 70 2.65 -14.33 -14.81
C LEU A 70 2.44 -13.30 -13.68
N THR A 71 3.07 -12.13 -13.78
CA THR A 71 2.97 -11.06 -12.78
C THR A 71 1.86 -10.05 -13.08
N ARG A 72 1.26 -10.09 -14.28
CA ARG A 72 0.16 -9.20 -14.65
C ARG A 72 -1.12 -9.54 -13.89
N VAL A 73 -1.78 -8.50 -13.38
CA VAL A 73 -3.11 -8.62 -12.78
C VAL A 73 -4.09 -9.04 -13.87
N PRO A 74 -4.85 -10.14 -13.69
CA PRO A 74 -5.88 -10.54 -14.65
C PRO A 74 -6.87 -9.42 -14.90
N THR A 75 -7.20 -9.15 -16.17
CA THR A 75 -8.10 -8.05 -16.55
C THR A 75 -9.46 -8.12 -15.84
N LYS A 76 -9.96 -9.33 -15.57
CA LYS A 76 -11.19 -9.55 -14.79
C LYS A 76 -11.13 -9.02 -13.36
N TRP A 77 -9.94 -8.90 -12.77
CA TRP A 77 -9.72 -8.29 -11.45
C TRP A 77 -9.58 -6.78 -11.53
N LEU A 78 -9.21 -6.24 -12.71
CA LEU A 78 -9.18 -4.81 -12.98
C LEU A 78 -10.53 -4.28 -13.43
N ALA A 79 -11.46 -5.15 -13.83
CA ALA A 79 -12.84 -4.78 -14.06
C ALA A 79 -13.35 -4.17 -12.75
N ALA A 80 -13.84 -2.93 -12.81
CA ALA A 80 -14.62 -2.41 -11.73
C ALA A 80 -15.76 -3.42 -11.50
N GLU A 81 -15.80 -4.02 -10.32
CA GLU A 81 -17.04 -4.65 -9.86
C GLU A 81 -18.15 -3.65 -10.16
N PRO A 82 -19.26 -4.06 -10.80
CA PRO A 82 -20.39 -3.17 -10.93
C PRO A 82 -20.63 -2.70 -9.51
N VAL A 83 -20.48 -1.40 -9.29
CA VAL A 83 -20.92 -0.78 -8.06
C VAL A 83 -22.41 -1.07 -8.07
N HIS A 84 -22.82 -2.19 -7.46
CA HIS A 84 -24.08 -2.18 -6.75
C HIS A 84 -23.95 -0.92 -5.95
N GLN A 85 -24.77 0.07 -6.29
CA GLN A 85 -25.08 1.12 -5.36
C GLN A 85 -25.45 0.34 -4.10
N LEU A 86 -24.47 0.12 -3.22
CA LEU A 86 -24.68 0.18 -1.81
C LEU A 86 -25.28 1.55 -1.69
N THR A 87 -26.62 1.56 -1.74
CA THR A 87 -27.45 2.72 -1.50
C THR A 87 -27.04 3.13 -0.10
N CYS A 88 -25.97 3.91 0.00
CA CYS A 88 -25.70 4.74 1.15
C CYS A 88 -26.82 5.75 1.08
N ALA A 89 -27.99 5.37 1.59
CA ALA A 89 -29.22 6.15 1.63
C ALA A 89 -29.03 7.51 2.33
N ALA A 90 -27.85 7.73 2.92
CA ALA A 90 -27.47 8.98 3.57
C ALA A 90 -26.79 10.00 2.64
N VAL A 91 -26.40 9.70 1.39
CA VAL A 91 -25.61 10.68 0.58
C VAL A 91 -26.47 11.48 -0.42
N ASP A 92 -27.68 11.04 -0.73
CA ASP A 92 -28.58 11.77 -1.65
C ASP A 92 -29.44 12.84 -0.97
N ASP A 93 -29.31 13.03 0.34
CA ASP A 93 -29.83 14.24 0.96
C ASP A 93 -28.88 15.42 0.61
N PRO A 94 -29.34 16.44 -0.14
CA PRO A 94 -28.54 17.62 -0.43
C PRO A 94 -28.02 18.33 0.84
N SER A 95 -28.66 18.10 2.00
CA SER A 95 -28.16 18.58 3.30
C SER A 95 -26.84 17.91 3.71
N ASN A 96 -26.72 16.59 3.53
CA ASN A 96 -25.55 15.81 3.92
C ASN A 96 -24.33 16.13 3.06
N LYS A 97 -24.52 16.41 1.77
CA LYS A 97 -23.42 16.87 0.90
C LYS A 97 -22.83 18.20 1.38
N ARG A 98 -23.68 19.13 1.83
CA ARG A 98 -23.22 20.40 2.43
C ARG A 98 -22.48 20.16 3.73
N PHE A 99 -23.01 19.31 4.62
CA PHE A 99 -22.32 18.98 5.87
C PHE A 99 -20.98 18.27 5.66
N ILE A 100 -20.88 17.33 4.72
CA ILE A 100 -19.60 16.68 4.37
C ILE A 100 -18.59 17.73 3.92
N THR A 101 -19.00 18.64 3.03
CA THR A 101 -18.14 19.71 2.53
C THR A 101 -17.66 20.61 3.65
N GLN A 102 -18.53 20.99 4.59
CA GLN A 102 -18.14 21.80 5.74
C GLN A 102 -17.22 21.04 6.70
N VAL A 103 -17.49 19.77 6.98
CA VAL A 103 -16.60 18.94 7.79
C VAL A 103 -15.21 18.84 7.15
N HIS A 104 -15.15 18.72 5.83
CA HIS A 104 -13.88 18.70 5.12
C HIS A 104 -13.15 20.04 5.12
N HIS A 105 -13.89 21.13 5.06
CA HIS A 105 -13.34 22.47 5.19
C HIS A 105 -12.80 22.74 6.61
N ASP A 106 -13.54 22.34 7.66
CA ASP A 106 -13.21 22.66 9.05
C ASP A 106 -12.17 21.71 9.66
N ALA A 107 -12.22 20.42 9.31
CA ALA A 107 -11.41 19.37 9.93
C ALA A 107 -10.54 18.58 8.93
N GLY A 108 -10.49 18.98 7.66
CA GLY A 108 -9.76 18.28 6.61
C GLY A 108 -10.40 16.93 6.25
N HIS A 109 -9.59 15.92 5.90
CA HIS A 109 -10.10 14.59 5.58
C HIS A 109 -9.86 13.61 6.75
N PRO A 110 -10.69 13.62 7.81
CA PRO A 110 -10.47 12.84 9.03
C PRO A 110 -10.74 11.33 8.85
N GLY A 111 -10.95 10.87 7.61
CA GLY A 111 -11.39 9.54 7.26
C GLY A 111 -12.92 9.39 7.22
N VAL A 112 -13.37 8.31 6.59
CA VAL A 112 -14.79 8.05 6.29
C VAL A 112 -15.64 7.98 7.57
N ARG A 113 -15.18 7.23 8.59
CA ARG A 113 -15.92 7.04 9.85
C ARG A 113 -16.12 8.36 10.62
N ARG A 114 -15.09 9.21 10.70
CA ARG A 114 -15.18 10.51 11.39
C ARG A 114 -16.03 11.51 10.61
N THR A 115 -15.93 11.51 9.28
CA THR A 115 -16.79 12.36 8.43
C THR A 115 -18.27 12.06 8.70
N LEU A 116 -18.66 10.78 8.71
CA LEU A 116 -20.04 10.38 8.99
C LEU A 116 -20.49 10.80 10.40
N TYR A 117 -19.63 10.66 11.42
CA TYR A 117 -19.91 11.08 12.78
C TYR A 117 -20.24 12.58 12.88
N PHE A 118 -19.42 13.43 12.24
CA PHE A 118 -19.64 14.87 12.27
C PHE A 118 -20.87 15.31 11.48
N VAL A 119 -21.16 14.66 10.36
CA VAL A 119 -22.37 14.93 9.57
C VAL A 119 -23.62 14.61 10.37
N ARG A 120 -23.69 13.44 11.03
CA ARG A 120 -24.83 13.06 11.88
C ARG A 120 -25.05 14.05 13.03
N ARG A 121 -23.97 14.46 13.71
CA ARG A 121 -24.01 15.47 14.78
C ARG A 121 -24.51 16.85 14.30
N ARG A 122 -24.38 17.18 13.01
CA ARG A 122 -24.88 18.45 12.45
C ARG A 122 -26.33 18.34 11.94
N GLY A 123 -26.74 17.16 11.46
CA GLY A 123 -28.09 16.89 10.96
C GLY A 123 -29.12 16.61 12.07
N GLU A 124 -28.68 15.97 13.15
CA GLU A 124 -29.38 15.98 14.43
C GLU A 124 -29.11 17.35 15.05
N GLY A 125 -30.07 18.27 14.93
CA GLY A 125 -29.94 19.64 15.44
C GLY A 125 -29.22 19.65 16.79
N ALA A 126 -28.21 20.51 16.90
CA ALA A 126 -27.41 20.66 18.11
C ALA A 126 -28.31 20.50 19.34
N PRO A 127 -27.93 19.70 20.35
CA PRO A 127 -28.70 19.66 21.58
C PRO A 127 -28.75 21.11 22.03
N THR A 128 -29.95 21.70 21.98
CA THR A 128 -30.16 23.01 22.54
C THR A 128 -29.66 22.90 23.96
N GLU A 129 -28.59 23.63 24.27
CA GLU A 129 -28.12 23.84 25.63
C GLU A 129 -29.26 24.53 26.40
N GLY A 130 -30.22 23.71 26.83
CA GLY A 130 -31.26 24.04 27.78
C GLY A 130 -30.71 23.66 29.13
N TYR A 131 -30.32 24.68 29.89
CA TYR A 131 -30.04 24.60 31.30
C TYR A 131 -31.12 23.80 32.03
N GLY A 132 -30.75 22.67 32.59
CA GLY A 132 -31.55 21.84 33.49
C GLY A 132 -30.59 20.94 34.23
N GLY A 133 -30.10 21.40 35.38
CA GLY A 133 -29.11 20.69 36.17
C GLY A 133 -29.63 19.35 36.65
N GLU A 134 -28.81 18.32 36.51
CA GLU A 134 -28.81 17.18 37.40
C GLU A 134 -27.39 16.63 37.48
N GLU A 135 -26.90 16.57 38.71
CA GLU A 135 -25.56 16.14 39.11
C GLU A 135 -25.22 14.76 38.53
N ILE A 136 -24.04 14.63 37.91
CA ILE A 136 -23.39 13.31 37.83
C ILE A 136 -21.94 13.48 38.27
N HIS A 137 -21.72 13.04 39.51
CA HIS A 137 -20.46 12.94 40.22
C HIS A 137 -19.30 12.45 39.33
N ALA A 138 -18.24 13.25 39.25
CA ALA A 138 -16.95 12.79 38.80
C ALA A 138 -16.35 11.85 39.85
N VAL A 139 -16.31 10.56 39.55
CA VAL A 139 -15.44 9.61 40.26
C VAL A 139 -14.09 9.64 39.57
N SER A 140 -13.15 10.37 40.17
CA SER A 140 -11.73 10.10 39.98
C SER A 140 -11.38 8.90 40.85
N VAL A 141 -10.82 7.87 40.24
CA VAL A 141 -10.07 6.82 40.95
C VAL A 141 -8.61 7.07 40.62
N GLU A 142 -7.82 7.25 41.69
CA GLU A 142 -6.34 7.23 41.66
C GLU A 142 -5.79 5.93 41.05
#